data_AF-A0A3C0G7U0-F1
#
_entry.id   AF-A0A3C0G7U0-F1
#
_cell.length_a   1.000
_cell.length_b   1.000
_cell.length_c   1.000
_cell.angle_alpha   90.00
_cell.angle_beta   90.00
_cell.angle_gamma   90.00
#
_symmetry.space_group_name_H-M   'P 1'
#
loop_
_entity.id
_entity.type
_entity.pdbx_description
1 polymer ?
#
loop_
_entity_poly.entity_id
_entity_poly.type
_entity_poly.pdbx_seq_one_letter_code
_entity_poly.pdbx_strand_id
1 'polypeptide(L)'
;TPVRIKTAGEAPAGEKPKHFWQIPVWDGHSIKVLDVTQSTVQKQLTELDRNSEWGNLTAYDVIVTRSGDGMDTTYTTTPCPKAPVTDEVKSALAEFKKTYEPNKVFESTPTAEGEEELPF
;
A
#
# COMPACT_ATOMS: atom_id res chain seq x y z
N THR A 1 -8.07 11.23 11.84
CA THR A 1 -7.32 10.77 10.66
C THR A 1 -5.85 11.07 10.86
N PRO A 2 -4.91 10.14 10.57
CA PRO A 2 -3.49 10.38 10.73
C PRO A 2 -3.02 11.52 9.81
N VAL A 3 -2.18 12.43 10.34
CA VAL A 3 -1.52 13.47 9.55
C VAL A 3 -0.37 12.85 8.78
N ARG A 4 -0.34 13.07 7.46
CA ARG A 4 0.73 12.57 6.60
C ARG A 4 1.77 13.67 6.40
N ILE A 5 3.03 13.35 6.64
CA ILE A 5 4.15 14.30 6.59
C ILE A 5 5.21 13.78 5.62
N LYS A 6 5.89 14.68 4.91
CA LYS A 6 6.95 14.29 3.94
C LYS A 6 8.25 13.99 4.65
N THR A 7 8.54 14.71 5.72
CA THR A 7 9.80 14.61 6.46
C THR A 7 9.55 14.50 7.97
N ALA A 8 10.48 13.86 8.68
CA ALA A 8 10.37 13.73 10.13
C ALA A 8 10.38 15.09 10.88
N GLY A 9 10.88 16.16 10.24
CA GLY A 9 10.89 17.51 10.80
C GLY A 9 9.53 18.21 10.79
N GLU A 10 8.57 17.72 10.01
CA GLU A 10 7.19 18.21 9.96
C GLU A 10 6.28 17.52 11.00
N ALA A 11 6.84 16.58 11.79
CA ALA A 11 6.09 15.86 12.81
C ALA A 11 5.67 16.80 13.95
N PRO A 12 4.42 16.69 14.45
CA PRO A 12 3.99 17.37 15.65
C PRO A 12 4.92 17.07 16.84
N ALA A 13 5.20 18.07 17.66
CA ALA A 13 6.12 17.94 18.78
C ALA A 13 5.63 16.85 19.76
N GLY A 14 6.48 15.84 20.01
CA GLY A 14 6.21 14.76 20.96
C GLY A 14 5.73 13.44 20.34
N GLU A 15 5.41 13.41 19.05
CA GLU A 15 5.01 12.19 18.34
C GLU A 15 6.14 11.62 17.48
N LYS A 16 6.30 10.29 17.52
CA LYS A 16 7.20 9.58 16.59
C LYS A 16 6.43 9.26 15.31
N PRO A 17 6.82 9.81 14.15
CA PRO A 17 6.13 9.50 12.91
C PRO A 17 6.27 8.02 12.56
N LYS A 18 5.18 7.43 12.04
CA LYS A 18 5.16 6.04 11.57
C LYS A 18 5.30 6.02 10.06
N HIS A 19 6.18 5.13 9.58
CA HIS A 19 6.35 4.92 8.15
C HIS A 19 5.14 4.19 7.56
N PHE A 20 4.70 4.64 6.39
CA PHE A 20 3.66 3.98 5.61
C PHE A 20 4.05 3.97 4.14
N TRP A 21 3.51 3.01 3.38
CA TRP A 21 3.61 3.00 1.93
C TRP A 21 2.25 3.32 1.32
N GLN A 22 2.27 4.03 0.22
CA GLN A 22 1.11 4.18 -0.65
C GLN A 22 1.48 3.64 -2.02
N ILE A 23 0.79 2.60 -2.47
CA ILE A 23 1.11 1.88 -3.71
C ILE A 23 -0.14 1.68 -4.57
N PRO A 24 -0.06 1.86 -5.90
CA PRO A 24 -1.12 1.44 -6.79
C PRO A 24 -1.13 -0.10 -6.88
N VAL A 25 -2.31 -0.69 -6.73
CA VAL A 25 -2.56 -2.13 -6.79
C VAL A 25 -3.72 -2.41 -7.73
N TRP A 26 -3.69 -3.57 -8.38
CA TRP A 26 -4.83 -4.05 -9.16
C TRP A 26 -5.76 -4.86 -8.26
N ASP A 27 -7.05 -4.53 -8.23
CA ASP A 27 -8.04 -5.22 -7.39
C ASP A 27 -8.82 -6.33 -8.10
N GLY A 28 -8.48 -6.61 -9.37
CA GLY A 28 -9.21 -7.52 -10.25
C GLY A 28 -9.99 -6.81 -11.35
N HIS A 29 -10.35 -5.53 -11.16
CA HIS A 29 -11.15 -4.75 -12.13
C HIS A 29 -10.58 -3.36 -12.41
N SER A 30 -9.88 -2.77 -11.45
CA SER A 30 -9.38 -1.39 -11.52
C SER A 30 -8.09 -1.21 -10.72
N ILE A 31 -7.32 -0.17 -11.09
CA ILE A 31 -6.18 0.27 -10.27
C ILE A 31 -6.71 1.07 -9.08
N LYS A 32 -6.38 0.60 -7.88
CA LYS A 32 -6.68 1.26 -6.60
C LYS A 32 -5.39 1.66 -5.90
N VAL A 33 -5.48 2.64 -4.99
CA VAL A 33 -4.35 3.05 -4.17
C VAL A 33 -4.48 2.42 -2.79
N LEU A 34 -3.50 1.60 -2.41
CA LEU A 34 -3.45 0.91 -1.13
C LEU A 34 -2.46 1.59 -0.19
N ASP A 35 -2.94 1.95 1.01
CA ASP A 35 -2.12 2.41 2.12
C ASP A 35 -1.70 1.24 3.00
N VAL A 36 -0.41 0.92 3.01
CA VAL A 36 0.16 -0.15 3.84
C VAL A 36 0.82 0.49 5.07
N THR A 37 0.15 0.39 6.22
CA THR A 37 0.64 0.95 7.50
C THR A 37 1.25 -0.11 8.42
N GLN A 38 1.02 -1.39 8.15
CA GLN A 38 1.50 -2.51 8.95
C GLN A 38 2.98 -2.77 8.67
N SER A 39 3.84 -2.58 9.68
CA SER A 39 5.28 -2.81 9.57
C SER A 39 5.64 -4.26 9.21
N THR A 40 4.84 -5.24 9.66
CA THR A 40 5.04 -6.66 9.33
C THR A 40 4.91 -6.92 7.84
N VAL A 41 3.88 -6.34 7.19
CA VAL A 41 3.68 -6.47 5.75
C VAL A 41 4.80 -5.78 4.99
N GLN A 42 5.15 -4.55 5.36
CA GLN A 42 6.25 -3.81 4.73
C GLN A 42 7.58 -4.58 4.83
N LYS A 43 7.86 -5.21 5.98
CA LYS A 43 9.07 -6.01 6.19
C LYS A 43 9.08 -7.25 5.29
N GLN A 44 7.99 -8.02 5.26
CA GLN A 44 7.90 -9.23 4.44
C GLN A 44 8.01 -8.91 2.94
N LEU A 45 7.38 -7.82 2.48
CA LEU A 45 7.53 -7.36 1.10
C LEU A 45 8.97 -6.95 0.80
N THR A 46 9.63 -6.22 1.70
CA THR A 46 11.05 -5.86 1.54
C THR A 46 11.97 -7.09 1.49
N GLU A 47 11.66 -8.12 2.28
CA GLU A 47 12.40 -9.39 2.27
C GLU A 47 12.23 -10.14 0.95
N LEU A 48 11.01 -10.15 0.39
CA LEU A 48 10.74 -10.70 -0.93
C LEU A 48 11.49 -9.95 -2.04
N ASP A 49 11.50 -8.62 -1.99
CA ASP A 49 12.23 -7.78 -2.97
C ASP A 49 13.75 -8.04 -2.96
N ARG A 50 14.31 -8.29 -1.77
CA ARG A 50 15.73 -8.60 -1.57
C ARG A 50 16.09 -10.07 -1.82
N ASN A 51 15.10 -10.94 -1.95
CA ASN A 51 15.33 -12.36 -2.19
C ASN A 51 15.83 -12.59 -3.63
N SER A 52 16.89 -13.36 -3.80
CA SER A 52 17.51 -13.59 -5.12
C SER A 52 16.64 -14.37 -6.10
N GLU A 53 15.73 -15.23 -5.62
CA GLU A 53 14.84 -16.04 -6.45
C GLU A 53 13.60 -15.24 -6.91
N TRP A 54 13.02 -14.47 -5.99
CA TRP A 54 11.84 -13.65 -6.25
C TRP A 54 12.21 -12.31 -6.87
N GLY A 55 12.98 -11.48 -6.16
CA GLY A 55 13.45 -10.18 -6.61
C GLY A 55 12.32 -9.16 -6.71
N ASN A 56 12.37 -8.31 -7.73
CA ASN A 56 11.48 -7.16 -7.88
C ASN A 56 9.99 -7.53 -7.79
N LEU A 57 9.31 -6.97 -6.78
CA LEU A 57 7.88 -7.14 -6.50
C LEU A 57 6.95 -6.72 -7.65
N THR A 58 7.40 -5.91 -8.62
CA THR A 58 6.58 -5.54 -9.78
C THR A 58 6.50 -6.64 -10.84
N ALA A 59 7.22 -7.76 -10.65
CA ALA A 59 7.30 -8.86 -11.62
C ALA A 59 6.37 -10.04 -11.30
N TYR A 60 5.66 -10.02 -10.17
CA TYR A 60 4.78 -11.09 -9.73
C TYR A 60 3.73 -10.57 -8.75
N ASP A 61 2.65 -11.34 -8.60
CA ASP A 61 1.60 -11.02 -7.64
C ASP A 61 1.95 -11.51 -6.25
N VAL A 62 1.41 -10.83 -5.23
CA VAL A 62 1.64 -11.17 -3.83
C VAL A 62 0.31 -11.19 -3.10
N ILE A 63 0.05 -12.29 -2.38
CA ILE A 63 -1.13 -12.44 -1.54
C ILE A 63 -0.77 -12.03 -0.12
N VAL A 64 -1.49 -11.05 0.42
CA VAL A 64 -1.41 -10.67 1.83
C VAL A 64 -2.65 -11.20 2.54
N THR A 65 -2.45 -12.10 3.51
CA THR A 65 -3.51 -12.66 4.33
C THR A 65 -3.46 -12.05 5.73
N ARG A 66 -4.60 -11.57 6.21
CA ARG A 66 -4.81 -11.19 7.60
C ARG A 66 -5.51 -12.35 8.31
N SER A 67 -5.01 -12.71 9.50
CA SER A 67 -5.63 -13.74 10.35
C SER A 67 -5.64 -13.26 11.80
N GLY A 68 -6.61 -13.75 12.59
CA GLY A 68 -6.82 -13.32 13.97
C GLY A 68 -7.66 -12.04 14.10
N ASP A 69 -7.91 -11.64 15.35
CA ASP A 69 -8.69 -10.45 15.70
C ASP A 69 -7.99 -9.66 16.82
N GLY A 70 -8.23 -8.35 16.88
CA GLY A 70 -7.67 -7.49 17.91
C GLY A 70 -6.14 -7.56 18.00
N MET A 71 -5.62 -7.86 19.20
CA MET A 71 -4.19 -7.94 19.49
C MET A 71 -3.50 -9.16 18.84
N ASP A 72 -4.26 -10.17 18.43
CA ASP A 72 -3.74 -11.40 17.81
C ASP A 72 -3.74 -11.33 16.27
N THR A 73 -3.92 -10.13 15.70
CA THR A 73 -3.90 -9.93 14.25
C THR A 73 -2.50 -10.20 13.69
N THR A 74 -2.39 -11.22 12.86
CA THR A 74 -1.18 -11.59 12.12
C THR A 74 -1.36 -11.32 10.63
N TYR A 75 -0.30 -10.82 9.99
CA TYR A 75 -0.23 -10.65 8.55
C TYR A 75 0.82 -11.58 7.96
N THR A 76 0.44 -12.31 6.92
CA THR A 76 1.34 -13.17 6.15
C THR A 76 1.33 -12.74 4.68
N THR A 77 2.49 -12.84 4.05
CA THR A 77 2.71 -12.43 2.67
C THR A 77 3.26 -13.62 1.90
N THR A 78 2.52 -14.07 0.88
CA THR A 78 2.85 -15.24 0.06
C THR A 78 3.06 -14.80 -1.39
N PRO A 79 4.25 -14.99 -1.97
CA PRO A 79 4.48 -14.67 -3.38
C PRO A 79 3.79 -15.70 -4.29
N CYS A 80 3.16 -15.22 -5.36
CA CYS A 80 2.61 -16.06 -6.42
C CYS A 80 3.69 -16.37 -7.47
N PRO A 81 3.61 -17.50 -8.20
CA PRO A 81 4.48 -17.76 -9.33
C PRO A 81 4.49 -16.60 -10.34
N LYS A 82 5.66 -16.29 -10.90
CA LYS A 82 5.82 -15.21 -11.90
C LYS A 82 4.92 -15.50 -13.11
N ALA A 83 3.85 -14.73 -13.24
CA ALA A 83 2.92 -14.81 -14.36
C ALA A 83 3.01 -13.53 -15.21
N PRO A 84 2.81 -13.61 -16.53
CA PRO A 84 2.76 -12.42 -17.36
C PRO A 84 1.57 -11.55 -16.97
N VAL A 85 1.83 -10.27 -16.73
CA VAL A 85 0.77 -9.27 -16.50
C VAL A 85 -0.12 -9.20 -17.74
N THR A 86 -1.44 -9.27 -17.54
CA THR A 86 -2.42 -9.17 -18.63
C THR A 86 -2.39 -7.80 -19.28
N ASP A 87 -2.77 -7.71 -20.56
CA ASP A 87 -2.71 -6.44 -21.30
C ASP A 87 -3.74 -5.41 -20.79
N GLU A 88 -4.81 -5.89 -20.15
CA GLU A 88 -5.77 -5.05 -19.42
C GLU A 88 -5.11 -4.28 -18.28
N VAL A 89 -4.38 -4.99 -17.40
CA VAL A 89 -3.69 -4.38 -16.26
C VAL A 89 -2.64 -3.37 -16.74
N LYS A 90 -1.91 -3.69 -17.82
CA LYS A 90 -0.94 -2.75 -18.41
C LYS A 90 -1.60 -1.48 -18.92
N SER A 91 -2.75 -1.60 -19.57
CA SER A 91 -3.50 -0.47 -20.13
C SER A 91 -4.06 0.40 -19.02
N ALA A 92 -4.71 -0.20 -18.02
CA ALA A 92 -5.23 0.49 -16.85
C ALA A 92 -4.12 1.20 -16.06
N LEU A 93 -2.96 0.55 -15.88
CA LEU A 93 -1.82 1.16 -15.21
C LEU A 93 -1.24 2.33 -16.01
N ALA A 94 -1.19 2.23 -17.34
CA ALA A 94 -0.70 3.31 -18.21
C ALA A 94 -1.62 4.53 -18.18
N GLU A 95 -2.94 4.34 -18.12
CA GLU A 95 -3.91 5.41 -17.93
C GLU A 95 -3.80 6.02 -16.55
N PHE A 96 -3.77 5.18 -15.50
CA PHE A 96 -3.63 5.63 -14.12
C PHE A 96 -2.37 6.48 -13.90
N LYS A 97 -1.24 6.07 -14.48
CA LYS A 97 0.03 6.81 -14.40
C LYS A 97 -0.03 8.24 -14.96
N LYS A 98 -0.96 8.55 -15.88
CA LYS A 98 -1.11 9.92 -16.42
C LYS A 98 -1.72 10.88 -15.41
N THR A 99 -2.53 10.36 -14.49
CA THR A 99 -3.29 11.16 -13.51
C THR A 99 -2.73 11.01 -12.10
N TYR A 100 -1.94 9.97 -11.85
CA TYR A 100 -1.41 9.67 -10.52
C TYR A 100 -0.28 10.61 -10.11
N GLU A 101 -0.53 11.41 -9.06
CA GLU A 101 0.43 12.32 -8.46
C GLU A 101 0.79 11.84 -7.05
N PRO A 102 1.92 11.13 -6.86
CA PRO A 102 2.26 10.51 -5.58
C PRO A 102 2.50 11.53 -4.45
N ASN A 103 2.83 12.77 -4.77
CA ASN A 103 3.09 13.81 -3.78
C ASN A 103 1.82 14.45 -3.18
N LYS A 104 0.66 14.30 -3.83
CA LYS A 104 -0.62 14.83 -3.32
C LYS A 104 -1.04 14.18 -2.00
N VAL A 105 -0.55 12.98 -1.72
CA VAL A 105 -0.82 12.25 -0.47
C VAL A 105 -0.45 13.06 0.79
N PHE A 106 0.47 14.02 0.66
CA PHE A 106 0.96 14.88 1.74
C PHE A 106 0.33 16.28 1.75
N GLU A 107 -0.51 16.63 0.78
CA GLU A 107 -1.11 17.97 0.65
C GLU A 107 -2.52 18.05 1.25
N SER A 108 -3.15 16.90 1.52
CA SER A 108 -4.42 16.84 2.23
C SER A 108 -4.24 17.21 3.70
N THR A 109 -4.32 18.51 3.99
CA THR A 109 -4.79 19.00 5.30
C THR A 109 -6.15 18.34 5.60
N PRO A 110 -6.40 17.80 6.81
CA PRO A 110 -7.64 17.09 7.09
C PRO A 110 -8.81 18.08 7.09
N THR A 111 -9.60 18.11 6.02
CA THR A 111 -10.98 18.57 6.12
C THR A 111 -11.75 17.41 6.74
N ALA A 112 -12.12 17.58 7.99
CA ALA A 112 -13.15 16.79 8.62
C ALA A 112 -14.44 16.94 7.81
N GLU A 113 -14.93 15.86 7.21
CA GLU A 113 -16.35 15.55 6.95
C GLU A 113 -16.42 14.40 5.94
N GLY A 114 -17.04 13.30 6.37
CA GLY A 114 -17.20 12.09 5.56
C GLY A 114 -17.31 10.84 6.42
N GLU A 115 -18.28 10.82 7.34
CA GLU A 115 -18.82 9.58 7.87
C GLU A 115 -19.48 8.82 6.70
N GLU A 116 -18.72 7.99 5.99
CA GLU A 116 -19.31 6.85 5.29
C GLU A 116 -19.13 5.63 6.20
N GLU A 117 -20.17 5.34 6.98
CA GLU A 117 -20.34 4.04 7.60
C GLU A 117 -20.27 2.97 6.50
N LEU A 118 -19.21 2.16 6.53
CA LEU A 118 -19.15 0.93 5.75
C LEU A 118 -20.29 0.02 6.25
N PRO A 119 -21.18 -0.46 5.38
CA PRO A 119 -22.21 -1.41 5.78
C PRO A 119 -21.51 -2.72 6.20
N PHE A 120 -21.61 -3.05 7.48
CA PHE A 120 -21.42 -4.41 7.96
C PHE A 120 -22.70 -5.21 7.71
#